data_AF-A0A7Z6TE23-F1
#
_entry.id   AF-A0A7Z6TE23-F1
#
_cell.length_a   1.000
_cell.length_b   1.000
_cell.length_c   1.000
_cell.angle_alpha   90.00
_cell.angle_beta   90.00
_cell.angle_gamma   90.00
#
_symmetry.space_group_name_H-M   'P 1'
#
loop_
_entity.id
_entity.type
_entity.pdbx_description
1 polymer ?
#
loop_
_entity_poly.entity_id
_entity_poly.type
_entity_poly.pdbx_seq_one_letter_code
_entity_poly.pdbx_strand_id
1 'polypeptide(L)' 'MLAIAVAGELDSLSLLQRQMVSLRFYADLPVSTTAELLEIPEGTVKSRLHSTVAALRRRLQEKEVI' A
#
# COMPACT_ATOMS: atom_id res chain seq x y z
N MET A 1 -7.73 -18.54 0.67
CA MET A 1 -8.32 -17.63 -0.34
C MET A 1 -7.95 -16.17 -0.09
N LEU A 2 -8.08 -15.63 1.14
CA LEU A 2 -7.78 -14.22 1.45
C LEU A 2 -6.36 -13.76 1.03
N ALA A 3 -5.32 -14.57 1.31
CA ALA A 3 -3.95 -14.24 0.95
C ALA A 3 -3.73 -14.10 -0.57
N ILE A 4 -4.41 -14.90 -1.39
CA ILE A 4 -4.33 -14.85 -2.86
C ILE A 4 -5.06 -13.59 -3.38
N ALA A 5 -6.22 -13.27 -2.79
CA ALA A 5 -6.96 -12.05 -3.13
C ALA A 5 -6.15 -10.78 -2.83
N VAL A 6 -5.50 -10.72 -1.67
CA VAL A 6 -4.61 -9.61 -1.31
C VAL A 6 -3.42 -9.54 -2.27
N ALA A 7 -2.77 -10.67 -2.59
CA ALA A 7 -1.63 -10.69 -3.51
C ALA A 7 -2.00 -10.16 -4.91
N GLY A 8 -3.15 -10.57 -5.46
CA GLY A 8 -3.65 -10.07 -6.75
C GLY A 8 -3.98 -8.57 -6.72
N GLU A 9 -4.49 -8.05 -5.60
CA GLU A 9 -4.74 -6.61 -5.47
C GLU A 9 -3.45 -5.80 -5.32
N LEU A 10 -2.41 -6.34 -4.69
CA LEU A 10 -1.09 -5.71 -4.68
C LEU A 10 -0.50 -5.60 -6.10
N ASP A 11 -0.88 -6.48 -7.03
CA ASP A 11 -0.47 -6.40 -8.44
C ASP A 11 -0.98 -5.19 -9.21
N SER A 12 -2.08 -4.61 -8.72
CA SER A 12 -2.65 -3.40 -9.29
C SER A 12 -1.96 -2.10 -8.83
N LEU A 13 -1.03 -2.19 -7.88
CA LEU A 13 -0.31 -1.03 -7.35
C LEU A 13 0.82 -0.61 -8.28
N SER A 14 1.00 0.70 -8.43
CA SER A 14 2.23 1.22 -9.03
C SER A 14 3.45 0.81 -8.19
N LEU A 15 4.62 0.79 -8.82
CA LEU A 15 5.88 0.41 -8.15
C LEU A 15 6.09 1.18 -6.84
N LEU A 16 5.89 2.51 -6.88
CA LEU A 16 6.07 3.37 -5.71
C LEU A 16 5.05 3.10 -4.60
N GLN A 17 3.81 2.77 -4.95
CA GLN A 17 2.81 2.35 -3.95
C GLN A 17 3.16 1.01 -3.32
N ARG A 18 3.62 0.04 -4.13
CA ARG A 18 4.03 -1.27 -3.61
C ARG A 18 5.23 -1.17 -2.69
N GLN A 19 6.26 -0.41 -3.09
CA GLN A 19 7.43 -0.14 -2.26
C GLN A 19 7.03 0.51 -0.92
N MET A 20 6.16 1.51 -0.95
CA MET A 20 5.69 2.20 0.25
C MET A 20 4.93 1.25 1.20
N VAL A 21 4.08 0.38 0.66
CA VAL A 21 3.38 -0.66 1.43
C VAL A 21 4.36 -1.68 2.01
N SER A 22 5.32 -2.15 1.23
CA SER A 22 6.36 -3.08 1.70
C SER A 22 7.18 -2.48 2.83
N LEU A 23 7.66 -1.24 2.68
CA LEU A 23 8.47 -0.58 3.71
C LEU A 23 7.66 -0.34 5.00
N ARG A 24 6.39 0.05 4.90
CA ARG A 24 5.55 0.31 6.09
C ARG A 24 4.95 -0.91 6.76
N PHE A 25 4.53 -1.91 6.00
CA PHE A 25 3.75 -3.01 6.58
C PHE A 25 4.52 -4.32 6.63
N TYR A 26 5.48 -4.53 5.73
CA TYR A 26 6.32 -5.74 5.75
C TYR A 26 7.61 -5.54 6.54
N ALA A 27 8.30 -4.41 6.31
CA ALA A 27 9.55 -4.08 7.00
C ALA A 27 9.35 -3.23 8.27
N ASP A 28 8.10 -2.82 8.56
CA ASP A 28 7.70 -1.98 9.70
C ASP A 28 8.57 -0.72 9.94
N LEU A 29 9.06 -0.11 8.85
CA LEU A 29 9.86 1.11 8.96
C LEU A 29 8.99 2.30 9.33
N PRO A 30 9.48 3.30 10.08
CA PRO A 30 8.69 4.50 10.36
C PRO A 30 8.48 5.34 9.10
N VAL A 31 7.51 6.26 9.17
CA VAL A 31 7.15 7.14 8.04
C VAL A 31 8.31 8.03 7.60
N SER A 32 9.10 8.53 8.55
CA SER A 32 10.30 9.34 8.27
C SER A 32 11.33 8.56 7.45
N THR A 33 11.74 7.37 7.91
CA THR A 33 12.68 6.51 7.18
C THR A 33 12.13 6.07 5.82
N THR A 34 10.81 5.81 5.72
CA THR A 34 10.18 5.49 4.44
C THR A 34 10.25 6.68 3.46
N ALA A 35 10.04 7.90 3.95
CA ALA A 35 10.12 9.12 3.17
C ALA A 35 11.54 9.38 2.66
N GLU A 36 12.54 9.17 3.51
CA GLU A 36 13.96 9.26 3.17
C GLU A 36 14.35 8.23 2.09
N LEU A 37 14.01 6.96 2.27
CA LEU A 37 14.36 5.89 1.33
C LEU A 37 13.71 6.03 -0.05
N LEU A 38 12.53 6.65 -0.10
CA LEU A 38 11.78 6.87 -1.34
C LEU A 38 11.98 8.26 -1.94
N GLU A 39 12.80 9.11 -1.31
CA GLU A 39 13.08 10.48 -1.74
C GLU A 39 11.80 11.33 -1.97
N ILE A 40 10.84 11.22 -1.06
CA ILE A 40 9.55 11.95 -1.12
C ILE A 40 9.18 12.55 0.23
N PRO A 41 8.32 13.59 0.28
CA PRO A 41 7.88 14.16 1.55
C PRO A 41 7.10 13.15 2.42
N GLU A 42 7.25 13.23 3.75
CA GLU A 42 6.43 12.44 4.68
C GLU A 42 4.93 12.62 4.46
N GLY A 43 4.50 13.84 4.13
CA GLY A 43 3.10 14.12 3.79
C GLY A 43 2.62 13.31 2.58
N THR A 44 3.51 13.07 1.60
CA THR A 44 3.24 12.21 0.45
C THR A 44 3.17 10.75 0.85
N VAL A 45 4.04 10.28 1.76
CA VAL A 45 3.95 8.92 2.31
C VAL A 45 2.60 8.70 3.01
N LYS A 46 2.23 9.60 3.93
CA LYS A 46 0.97 9.52 4.69
C LYS A 46 -0.26 9.52 3.77
N SER A 47 -0.33 10.50 2.86
CA SER A 47 -1.47 10.65 1.95
C SER A 47 -1.58 9.52 0.93
N ARG A 48 -0.46 9.06 0.37
CA ARG A 48 -0.44 7.98 -0.62
C ARG A 48 -0.71 6.62 0.00
N LEU A 49 -0.25 6.35 1.22
CA LEU A 49 -0.66 5.16 1.97
C LEU A 49 -2.16 5.15 2.24
N HIS A 50 -2.71 6.28 2.71
CA HIS A 50 -4.13 6.39 2.99
C HIS A 50 -4.97 6.07 1.74
N SER A 51 -4.68 6.71 0.61
CA SER A 51 -5.42 6.47 -0.64
C SER A 51 -5.21 5.05 -1.18
N THR A 52 -4.00 4.51 -1.07
CA THR A 52 -3.67 3.14 -1.52
C THR A 52 -4.44 2.09 -0.70
N VAL A 53 -4.43 2.19 0.63
CA VAL A 53 -5.15 1.25 1.51
C VAL A 53 -6.67 1.36 1.30
N ALA A 54 -7.20 2.58 1.13
CA ALA A 54 -8.61 2.78 0.83
C ALA A 54 -9.02 2.12 -0.50
N ALA A 55 -8.20 2.27 -1.55
CA ALA A 55 -8.45 1.64 -2.85
C ALA A 55 -8.42 0.11 -2.77
N LEU A 56 -7.42 -0.46 -2.07
CA LEU A 56 -7.32 -1.91 -1.87
C LEU A 56 -8.52 -2.46 -1.10
N ARG A 57 -8.95 -1.79 -0.01
CA ARG A 57 -10.14 -2.20 0.75
C ARG A 57 -11.39 -2.22 -0.11
N ARG A 58 -11.61 -1.17 -0.91
CA ARG A 58 -12.76 -1.08 -1.81
C ARG A 58 -12.78 -2.22 -2.83
N ARG A 59 -11.64 -2.51 -3.45
CA ARG A 59 -11.55 -3.59 -4.45
C ARG A 59 -11.75 -4.98 -3.85
N LEU A 60 -11.20 -5.21 -2.66
CA LEU A 60 -11.43 -6.46 -1.94
C LEU A 60 -12.91 -6.64 -1.58
N GLN A 61 -13.58 -5.58 -1.11
CA GLN A 61 -15.02 -5.60 -0.84
C GLN A 61 -15.84 -5.87 -2.11
N GLU A 62 -15.49 -5.24 -3.23
CA GLU A 62 -16.16 -5.48 -4.52
C GLU A 62 -16.00 -6.94 -5.00
N LYS A 63 -14.87 -7.59 -4.69
CA LYS A 63 -14.61 -9.00 -5.04
C LYS A 63 -15.25 -10.01 -4.08
N GLU A 64 -15.40 -9.70 -2.79
CA GLU A 64 -16.04 -10.58 -1.81
C GLU A 64 -17.58 -10.63 -1.96
N VAL A 65 -18.16 -9.67 -2.68
CA VAL A 65 -19.61 -9.57 -2.94
C VAL A 65 -20.03 -10.32 -4.23
N ILE A 66 -19.10 -11.02 -4.91
CA ILE A 66 -19.35 -11.83 -6.11
C ILE A 66 -19.19 -13.32 -5.81
#